data_AF-A0A257L0A6-F1
#
_entry.id   AF-A0A257L0A6-F1
#
_cell.length_a   1.000
_cell.length_b   1.000
_cell.length_c   1.000
_cell.angle_alpha   90.00
_cell.angle_beta   90.00
_cell.angle_gamma   90.00
#
_symmetry.space_group_name_H-M   'P 1'
#
loop_
_entity.id
_entity.type
_entity.pdbx_description
1 polymer ?
#
loop_
_entity_poly.entity_id
_entity_poly.type
_entity_poly.pdbx_seq_one_letter_code
_entity_poly.pdbx_strand_id
1 'polypeptide(L)'
;MEELTKTEEKIMQIIWNLGKCLVRDIIEKLPDEPKPPYNTISSVVRILENKGFLGFKAYGKTHEYFPIITKDEYKQFTFKKVFADYFDNSAESLLSFMVRKENLSKEEIENLKKIIDSN
;
A
#
# COMPACT_ATOMS: atom_id res chain seq x y z
N MET A 1 -0.07 3.60 -12.99
CA MET A 1 0.11 2.70 -11.84
C MET A 1 -1.17 1.90 -11.72
N GLU A 2 -1.09 0.58 -11.55
CA GLU A 2 -2.27 -0.28 -11.41
C GLU A 2 -2.64 -0.45 -9.94
N GLU A 3 -3.87 -0.84 -9.63
CA GLU A 3 -4.24 -1.14 -8.24
C GLU A 3 -3.66 -2.50 -7.82
N LEU A 4 -3.14 -2.56 -6.58
CA LEU A 4 -2.73 -3.81 -5.99
C LEU A 4 -3.93 -4.51 -5.38
N THR A 5 -4.08 -5.79 -5.69
CA THR A 5 -4.97 -6.69 -4.96
C THR A 5 -4.53 -6.82 -3.51
N LYS A 6 -5.43 -7.29 -2.63
CA LYS A 6 -5.12 -7.48 -1.20
C LYS A 6 -3.86 -8.32 -0.96
N THR A 7 -3.65 -9.35 -1.78
CA THR A 7 -2.47 -10.24 -1.69
C THR A 7 -1.20 -9.50 -2.11
N GLU A 8 -1.25 -8.75 -3.20
CA GLU A 8 -0.13 -7.94 -3.70
C GLU A 8 0.25 -6.84 -2.73
N GLU A 9 -0.74 -6.13 -2.17
CA GLU A 9 -0.52 -5.08 -1.18
C GLU A 9 0.14 -5.64 0.09
N LYS A 10 -0.31 -6.80 0.57
CA LYS A 10 0.30 -7.47 1.74
C LYS A 10 1.78 -7.77 1.52
N ILE A 11 2.13 -8.30 0.35
CA ILE A 11 3.52 -8.54 -0.02
C ILE A 11 4.29 -7.23 -0.12
N MET A 12 3.71 -6.19 -0.72
CA MET A 12 4.34 -4.87 -0.81
C MET A 12 4.64 -4.24 0.54
N GLN A 13 3.73 -4.36 1.52
CA GLN A 13 4.00 -3.89 2.89
C GLN A 13 5.24 -4.56 3.49
N ILE A 14 5.42 -5.86 3.24
CA ILE A 14 6.62 -6.58 3.69
C ILE A 14 7.87 -6.10 2.94
N ILE A 15 7.78 -5.95 1.61
CA ILE A 15 8.92 -5.49 0.80
C ILE A 15 9.33 -4.06 1.16
N TRP A 16 8.39 -3.14 1.39
CA TRP A 16 8.69 -1.78 1.87
C TRP A 16 9.38 -1.77 3.23
N ASN A 17 9.02 -2.69 4.13
CA ASN A 17 9.67 -2.82 5.42
C ASN A 17 11.08 -3.43 5.32
N LEU A 18 11.30 -4.35 4.37
CA LEU A 18 12.60 -5.01 4.18
C LEU A 18 13.56 -4.20 3.29
N GLY A 19 13.04 -3.38 2.38
CA GLY A 19 13.81 -2.63 1.38
C GLY A 19 14.38 -3.52 0.29
N LYS A 20 15.38 -4.37 0.59
CA LYS A 20 15.93 -5.35 -0.35
C LYS A 20 15.73 -6.74 0.22
N CYS A 21 15.12 -7.63 -0.57
CA CYS A 21 14.75 -8.94 -0.08
C CYS A 21 14.69 -10.00 -1.18
N LEU A 22 14.93 -11.24 -0.79
CA LEU A 22 14.65 -12.43 -1.58
C LEU A 22 13.21 -12.89 -1.35
N VAL A 23 12.68 -13.72 -2.26
CA VAL A 23 11.36 -14.34 -2.11
C VAL A 23 11.25 -15.14 -0.80
N ARG A 24 12.36 -15.73 -0.35
CA ARG A 24 12.43 -16.45 0.94
C ARG A 24 12.20 -15.53 2.13
N ASP A 25 12.84 -14.37 2.15
CA ASP A 25 12.70 -13.40 3.25
C ASP A 25 11.25 -12.91 3.38
N ILE A 26 10.57 -12.72 2.24
CA ILE A 26 9.15 -12.35 2.19
C ILE A 26 8.30 -13.46 2.84
N ILE A 27 8.53 -14.73 2.49
CA ILE A 27 7.82 -15.88 3.06
C ILE A 27 8.08 -16.00 4.56
N GLU A 28 9.29 -15.70 5.02
CA GLU A 28 9.63 -15.75 6.43
C GLU A 28 8.90 -14.69 7.25
N LYS A 29 8.68 -13.50 6.68
CA LYS A 29 7.97 -12.38 7.30
C LYS A 29 6.46 -12.40 7.11
N LEU A 30 5.91 -13.32 6.32
CA LEU A 30 4.46 -13.47 6.19
C LEU A 30 3.87 -13.99 7.52
N PRO A 31 2.83 -13.33 8.05
CA PRO A 31 2.15 -13.76 9.27
C PRO A 31 1.14 -14.90 9.03
N ASP A 32 0.99 -15.37 7.79
CA ASP A 32 0.03 -16.42 7.44
C ASP A 32 0.47 -17.80 7.95
N GLU A 33 -0.47 -18.53 8.53
CA GLU A 33 -0.31 -19.93 8.91
C GLU A 33 -1.46 -20.77 8.33
N PRO A 34 -1.19 -21.73 7.42
CA PRO A 34 0.12 -22.10 6.89
C PRO A 34 0.70 -21.07 5.91
N LYS A 35 2.03 -20.96 5.89
CA LYS A 35 2.73 -20.08 4.95
C LYS A 35 2.43 -20.50 3.51
N PRO A 36 2.10 -19.55 2.61
CA PRO A 36 1.85 -19.87 1.22
C PRO A 36 3.10 -20.46 0.55
N PRO A 37 2.93 -21.34 -0.44
CA PRO A 37 4.04 -21.98 -1.11
C PRO A 37 4.90 -20.96 -1.87
N TYR A 38 6.19 -21.27 -2.00
CA TYR A 38 7.17 -20.40 -2.66
C TYR A 38 6.74 -19.96 -4.05
N ASN A 39 6.14 -20.87 -4.82
CA ASN A 39 5.68 -20.59 -6.18
C ASN A 39 4.60 -19.50 -6.21
N THR A 40 3.70 -19.45 -5.21
CA THR A 40 2.68 -18.40 -5.12
C THR A 40 3.31 -17.05 -4.89
N ILE A 41 4.23 -16.94 -3.92
CA ILE A 41 4.90 -15.66 -3.64
C ILE A 41 5.79 -15.24 -4.82
N SER A 42 6.51 -16.18 -5.43
CA SER A 42 7.31 -15.93 -6.63
C SER A 42 6.45 -15.39 -7.78
N SER A 43 5.27 -15.97 -8.00
CA SER A 43 4.33 -15.48 -9.01
C SER A 43 3.81 -14.08 -8.69
N VAL A 44 3.43 -13.80 -7.44
CA VAL A 44 2.96 -12.45 -7.07
C VAL A 44 4.08 -11.42 -7.18
N VAL A 45 5.30 -11.74 -6.76
CA VAL A 45 6.46 -10.85 -6.90
C VAL A 45 6.76 -10.57 -8.38
N ARG A 46 6.64 -11.56 -9.26
CA ARG A 46 6.72 -11.34 -10.72
C ARG A 46 5.61 -10.44 -11.24
N ILE A 47 4.37 -10.60 -10.78
CA ILE A 47 3.27 -9.72 -11.18
C ILE A 47 3.57 -8.28 -10.75
N LEU A 48 4.03 -8.08 -9.51
CA LEU A 48 4.42 -6.77 -8.97
C LEU A 48 5.58 -6.14 -9.76
N GLU A 49 6.55 -6.95 -10.21
CA GLU A 49 7.64 -6.53 -11.08
C GLU A 49 7.14 -6.14 -12.48
N ASN A 50 6.29 -6.95 -13.11
CA ASN A 50 5.67 -6.63 -14.41
C ASN A 50 4.80 -5.36 -14.35
N LYS A 51 4.13 -5.13 -13.23
CA LYS A 51 3.35 -3.91 -12.97
C LYS A 51 4.25 -2.67 -12.71
N GLY A 52 5.57 -2.85 -12.63
CA GLY A 52 6.55 -1.76 -12.45
C GLY A 52 6.70 -1.28 -10.99
N PHE A 53 6.23 -2.05 -10.02
CA PHE A 53 6.35 -1.68 -8.61
C PHE A 53 7.67 -2.14 -7.98
N LEU A 54 8.21 -3.25 -8.48
CA LEU A 54 9.45 -3.85 -8.01
C LEU A 54 10.48 -3.87 -9.13
N GLY A 55 11.73 -3.66 -8.72
CA GLY A 55 12.89 -4.00 -9.52
C GLY A 55 13.52 -5.28 -8.98
N PHE A 56 14.37 -5.90 -9.78
CA PHE A 56 15.19 -7.00 -9.31
C PHE A 56 16.64 -6.84 -9.75
N LYS A 57 17.53 -7.44 -8.99
CA LYS A 57 18.94 -7.62 -9.32
C LYS A 57 19.28 -9.10 -9.27
N ALA A 58 19.73 -9.62 -10.41
CA ALA A 58 20.14 -11.02 -10.52
C ALA A 58 21.57 -11.20 -9.97
N TYR A 59 21.70 -12.07 -8.97
CA TYR A 59 22.96 -12.58 -8.46
C TYR A 59 23.06 -14.07 -8.81
N GLY A 60 23.49 -14.37 -10.04
CA GLY A 60 23.55 -15.73 -10.55
C GLY A 60 22.16 -16.37 -10.65
N LYS A 61 21.87 -17.34 -9.77
CA LYS A 61 20.57 -18.02 -9.69
C LYS A 61 19.58 -17.36 -8.71
N THR A 62 20.01 -16.34 -7.99
CA THR A 62 19.21 -15.66 -6.95
C THR A 62 18.74 -14.31 -7.46
N HIS A 63 17.46 -13.98 -7.26
CA HIS A 63 16.90 -12.66 -7.56
C HIS A 63 16.64 -11.90 -6.27
N GLU A 64 17.33 -10.76 -6.11
CA GLU A 64 17.08 -9.77 -5.06
C GLU A 64 16.09 -8.74 -5.57
N TYR A 65 14.94 -8.62 -4.91
CA TYR A 65 13.90 -7.66 -5.26
C TYR A 65 13.98 -6.42 -4.38
N PHE A 66 13.60 -5.28 -4.93
CA PHE A 66 13.54 -4.00 -4.22
C PHE A 66 12.37 -3.15 -4.73
N PRO A 67 11.73 -2.34 -3.88
CA PRO A 67 10.64 -1.46 -4.29
C PRO A 67 11.21 -0.33 -5.15
N ILE A 68 10.57 -0.10 -6.29
CA ILE A 68 10.83 1.08 -7.14
C ILE A 68 9.97 2.25 -6.67
N ILE A 69 8.76 1.95 -6.23
CA ILE A 69 7.83 2.96 -5.71
C ILE A 69 7.84 2.98 -4.19
N THR A 70 7.69 4.17 -3.62
CA THR A 70 7.57 4.32 -2.17
C THR A 70 6.16 3.99 -1.69
N LYS A 71 6.04 3.65 -0.40
CA LYS A 71 4.74 3.47 0.26
C LYS A 71 3.87 4.73 0.18
N ASP A 72 4.49 5.91 0.22
CA ASP A 72 3.78 7.20 0.17
C ASP A 72 3.23 7.48 -1.24
N GLU A 73 4.01 7.24 -2.29
CA GLU A 73 3.54 7.35 -3.68
C GLU A 73 2.35 6.43 -3.96
N TYR A 74 2.42 5.18 -3.50
CA TYR A 74 1.31 4.25 -3.65
C TYR A 74 0.09 4.71 -2.86
N LYS A 75 0.28 5.17 -1.62
CA LYS A 75 -0.80 5.71 -0.79
C LYS A 75 -1.49 6.90 -1.46
N GLN A 76 -0.72 7.82 -2.03
CA GLN A 76 -1.25 8.98 -2.74
C GLN A 76 -2.03 8.57 -3.99
N PHE A 77 -1.51 7.60 -4.75
CA PHE A 77 -2.20 7.05 -5.92
C PHE A 77 -3.55 6.43 -5.53
N THR A 78 -3.56 5.53 -4.54
CA THR A 78 -4.77 4.86 -4.07
C THR A 78 -5.77 5.85 -3.47
N PHE A 79 -5.30 6.83 -2.68
CA PHE A 79 -6.17 7.86 -2.11
C PHE A 79 -6.83 8.71 -3.19
N LYS A 80 -6.07 9.19 -4.20
CA LYS A 80 -6.64 9.96 -5.32
C LYS A 80 -7.73 9.18 -6.04
N LYS A 81 -7.53 7.88 -6.24
CA LYS A 81 -8.53 7.02 -6.88
C LYS A 81 -9.79 6.88 -6.03
N VAL A 82 -9.66 6.55 -4.74
CA VAL A 82 -10.81 6.47 -3.82
C VAL A 82 -11.55 7.80 -3.72
N PHE A 83 -10.80 8.91 -3.67
CA PHE A 83 -11.37 10.26 -3.61
C PHE A 83 -12.15 10.63 -4.88
N ALA A 84 -11.69 10.20 -6.05
CA ALA A 84 -12.40 10.37 -7.30
C ALA A 84 -13.63 9.43 -7.40
N ASP A 85 -13.46 8.14 -7.12
CA ASP A 85 -14.46 7.09 -7.36
C ASP A 85 -15.63 7.14 -6.37
N TYR A 86 -15.39 7.54 -5.11
CA TYR A 86 -16.41 7.50 -4.05
C TYR A 86 -16.82 8.86 -3.51
N PHE A 87 -16.02 9.90 -3.74
CA PHE A 87 -16.26 11.23 -3.17
C PHE A 87 -16.38 12.32 -4.24
N ASP A 88 -16.43 11.97 -5.52
CA ASP A 88 -16.58 12.90 -6.65
C ASP A 88 -15.55 14.06 -6.61
N ASN A 89 -14.34 13.79 -6.11
CA ASN A 89 -13.31 14.80 -5.84
C ASN A 89 -13.72 15.93 -4.87
N SER A 90 -14.76 15.71 -4.05
CA SER A 90 -15.27 16.67 -3.08
C SER A 90 -14.73 16.40 -1.69
N ALA A 91 -13.89 17.31 -1.20
CA ALA A 91 -13.39 17.29 0.18
C ALA A 91 -14.55 17.43 1.19
N GLU A 92 -15.61 18.16 0.82
CA GLU A 92 -16.82 18.29 1.63
C GLU A 92 -17.54 16.94 1.77
N SER A 93 -17.62 16.14 0.71
CA SER A 93 -18.23 14.81 0.74
C SER A 93 -17.49 13.88 1.70
N LEU A 94 -16.15 13.88 1.64
CA LEU A 94 -15.29 13.11 2.54
C LEU A 94 -15.44 13.56 4.00
N LEU A 95 -15.42 14.87 4.27
CA LEU A 95 -15.60 15.43 5.61
C LEU A 95 -16.99 15.12 6.17
N SER A 96 -18.04 15.29 5.37
CA SER A 96 -19.42 14.98 5.73
C SER A 96 -19.57 13.50 6.07
N PHE A 97 -18.92 12.61 5.32
CA PHE A 97 -18.88 11.18 5.64
C PHE A 97 -18.21 10.94 7.00
N MET A 98 -17.01 11.48 7.26
CA MET A 98 -16.31 11.27 8.53
C MET A 98 -17.10 11.81 9.73
N VAL A 99 -17.69 12.99 9.63
CA VAL A 99 -18.51 13.60 10.70
C VAL A 99 -19.76 12.76 10.99
N ARG A 100 -20.41 12.21 9.95
CA ARG A 100 -21.67 11.46 10.12
C ARG A 100 -21.48 9.99 10.48
N LYS A 101 -20.41 9.34 10.01
CA LYS A 101 -20.21 7.88 10.13
C LYS A 101 -19.18 7.47 11.18
N GLU A 102 -18.11 8.24 11.39
CA GLU A 102 -17.01 7.84 12.28
C GLU A 102 -17.14 8.35 13.72
N ASN A 103 -18.22 9.07 14.07
CA ASN A 103 -18.40 9.66 15.40
C ASN A 103 -17.14 10.41 15.88
N LEU A 104 -16.60 11.27 15.00
CA LEU A 104 -15.47 12.12 15.36
C LEU A 104 -15.77 12.82 16.69
N SER A 105 -14.85 12.67 17.63
CA SER A 105 -14.95 13.36 18.91
C SER A 105 -14.89 14.87 18.69
N LYS A 106 -15.47 15.65 19.62
CA LYS A 106 -15.38 17.12 19.57
C LYS A 106 -13.93 17.60 19.49
N GLU A 107 -13.01 16.86 20.12
CA GLU A 107 -11.58 17.16 20.13
C GLU A 107 -10.93 16.94 18.76
N GLU A 108 -11.28 15.85 18.06
CA GLU A 108 -10.82 15.60 16.69
C GLU A 108 -11.37 16.63 15.70
N ILE A 109 -12.63 17.04 15.85
CA ILE A 109 -13.22 18.11 15.04
C ILE A 109 -12.47 19.44 15.25
N GLU A 110 -12.14 19.77 16.50
CA GLU A 110 -11.39 20.99 16.82
C GLU A 110 -9.97 20.96 16.24
N ASN A 111 -9.30 19.79 16.31
CA ASN A 111 -7.99 19.61 15.70
C ASN A 111 -8.04 19.71 14.17
N LEU A 112 -9.08 19.15 13.52
CA LEU A 112 -9.28 19.28 12.08
C LEU A 112 -9.49 20.74 11.67
N LYS A 113 -10.28 21.52 12.43
CA LYS A 113 -10.45 22.96 12.17
C LYS A 113 -9.13 23.70 12.20
N LYS A 114 -8.29 23.45 13.21
CA LYS A 114 -6.95 24.07 13.31
C LYS A 114 -6.06 23.77 12.11
N ILE A 115 -6.12 22.55 11.57
CA ILE A 115 -5.36 22.16 10.37
C ILE A 115 -5.85 22.94 9.13
N ILE A 116 -7.17 23.14 9.00
CA ILE A 116 -7.78 23.89 7.90
C ILE A 116 -7.42 25.39 8.00
N ASP A 117 -7.53 25.98 9.19
CA ASP A 117 -7.20 27.40 9.43
C ASP A 117 -5.68 27.70 9.32
N SER A 118 -4.83 26.67 9.32
CA SER A 118 -3.37 26.80 9.18
C SER A 118 -2.86 26.56 7.75
N ASN A 119 -3.75 26.30 6.78
CA ASN A 119 -3.43 26.29 5.34
C ASN A 119 -3.69 27.66 4.72
#